data_AF-A0A379K190-F1
#
_entry.id   AF-A0A379K190-F1
#
_cell.length_a   1.000
_cell.length_b   1.000
_cell.length_c   1.000
_cell.angle_alpha   90.00
_cell.angle_beta   90.00
_cell.angle_gamma   90.00
#
_symmetry.space_group_name_H-M   'P 1'
#
loop_
_entity.id
_entity.type
_entity.pdbx_description
1 polymer ?
#
loop_
_entity_poly.entity_id
_entity_poly.type
_entity_poly.pdbx_seq_one_letter_code
_entity_poly.pdbx_strand_id
1 'polypeptide(L)'
;MSEDLIKQAAEYLRKEIPGTGSSHAHAAVAHAIGYKSKKALLDDELLDRENPNLVLQVEWNQDVLEARISEMGGETPLKRVSTGHLMRVIYAGLAPACECCEEKSLSIKPLGYEEDDPDGWVCAPCASDEEEYGECVYCGPEYLYRADEINSAGECPEHAGESILDPEEEEDIESYIEYMTKDS
;
A
#
# COMPACT_ATOMS: atom_id res chain seq x y z
N MET A 1 12.41 -12.42 -16.97
CA MET A 1 11.20 -12.36 -17.81
C MET A 1 10.39 -11.23 -17.22
N SER A 2 10.08 -10.19 -17.98
CA SER A 2 9.18 -9.17 -17.46
C SER A 2 7.77 -9.73 -17.39
N GLU A 3 7.07 -9.37 -16.34
CA GLU A 3 5.94 -10.15 -15.84
C GLU A 3 4.74 -9.22 -15.75
N ASP A 4 3.81 -9.36 -16.69
CA ASP A 4 2.62 -8.49 -16.81
C ASP A 4 1.80 -8.50 -15.51
N LEU A 5 1.88 -7.40 -14.74
CA LEU A 5 1.27 -7.30 -13.41
C LEU A 5 -0.26 -7.34 -13.45
N ILE A 6 -0.87 -6.90 -14.56
CA ILE A 6 -2.32 -6.96 -14.74
C ILE A 6 -2.78 -8.41 -14.84
N LYS A 7 -1.99 -9.24 -15.52
CA LYS A 7 -2.24 -10.68 -15.59
C LYS A 7 -2.08 -11.33 -14.21
N GLN A 8 -1.02 -10.98 -13.48
CA GLN A 8 -0.80 -11.50 -12.12
C GLN A 8 -1.94 -11.13 -11.18
N ALA A 9 -2.39 -9.87 -11.20
CA ALA A 9 -3.50 -9.42 -10.39
C ALA A 9 -4.80 -10.15 -10.74
N ALA A 10 -5.06 -10.40 -12.03
CA ALA A 10 -6.22 -11.17 -12.45
C ALA A 10 -6.14 -12.65 -12.02
N GLU A 11 -4.95 -13.24 -11.98
CA GLU A 11 -4.72 -14.60 -11.47
C GLU A 11 -4.90 -14.66 -9.94
N TYR A 12 -4.35 -13.69 -9.21
CA TYR A 12 -4.52 -13.56 -7.77
C TYR A 12 -5.99 -13.38 -7.38
N LEU A 13 -6.73 -12.50 -8.07
CA LEU A 13 -8.17 -12.31 -7.86
C LEU A 13 -8.95 -13.63 -8.03
N ARG A 14 -8.56 -14.48 -8.98
CA ARG A 14 -9.20 -15.78 -9.20
C ARG A 14 -8.84 -16.82 -8.14
N LYS A 15 -7.66 -16.70 -7.52
CA LYS A 15 -7.24 -17.51 -6.37
C LYS A 15 -8.08 -17.15 -5.14
N GLU A 16 -8.20 -15.85 -4.85
CA GLU A 16 -8.96 -15.34 -3.69
C GLU A 16 -10.47 -15.45 -3.86
N ILE A 17 -10.96 -15.39 -5.11
CA ILE A 17 -12.39 -15.55 -5.43
C ILE A 17 -12.57 -16.69 -6.45
N PRO A 18 -12.53 -17.95 -5.99
CA PRO A 18 -12.63 -19.12 -6.85
C PRO A 18 -13.90 -19.15 -7.71
N GLY A 19 -13.76 -19.68 -8.92
CA GLY A 19 -14.85 -19.73 -9.90
C GLY A 19 -15.00 -18.45 -10.73
N THR A 20 -14.22 -17.40 -10.44
CA THR A 20 -14.15 -16.21 -11.29
C THR A 20 -13.54 -16.56 -12.65
N GLY A 21 -14.27 -16.24 -13.72
CA GLY A 21 -13.80 -16.42 -15.09
C GLY A 21 -12.66 -15.46 -15.44
N SER A 22 -11.72 -15.89 -16.30
CA SER A 22 -10.55 -15.08 -16.69
C SER A 22 -10.92 -13.73 -17.32
N SER A 23 -11.99 -13.68 -18.12
CA SER A 23 -12.48 -12.44 -18.72
C SER A 23 -13.02 -11.46 -17.67
N HIS A 24 -13.79 -11.96 -16.70
CA HIS A 24 -14.33 -11.16 -15.60
C HIS A 24 -13.21 -10.64 -14.69
N ALA A 25 -12.20 -11.46 -14.39
CA ALA A 25 -11.06 -11.06 -13.56
C ALA A 25 -10.27 -9.91 -14.19
N HIS A 26 -9.87 -10.04 -15.47
CA HIS A 26 -9.16 -8.95 -16.15
C HIS A 26 -10.02 -7.70 -16.31
N ALA A 27 -11.32 -7.85 -16.54
CA ALA A 27 -12.23 -6.71 -16.61
C ALA A 27 -12.30 -5.99 -15.26
N ALA A 28 -12.39 -6.72 -14.15
CA ALA A 28 -12.39 -6.14 -12.81
C ALA A 28 -11.09 -5.37 -12.53
N VAL A 29 -9.92 -5.96 -12.80
CA VAL A 29 -8.63 -5.28 -12.64
C VAL A 29 -8.58 -3.99 -13.45
N ALA A 30 -8.91 -4.04 -14.75
CA ALA A 30 -8.87 -2.85 -15.60
C ALA A 30 -9.80 -1.72 -15.11
N HIS A 31 -11.00 -2.05 -14.66
CA HIS A 31 -11.97 -1.06 -14.19
C HIS A 31 -11.61 -0.50 -12.80
N ALA A 32 -11.00 -1.33 -11.94
CA ALA A 32 -10.51 -0.88 -10.64
C ALA A 32 -9.44 0.21 -10.77
N ILE A 33 -8.65 0.18 -11.84
CA ILE A 33 -7.62 1.19 -12.14
C ILE A 33 -8.05 2.20 -13.22
N GLY A 34 -9.37 2.43 -13.36
CA GLY A 34 -9.93 3.54 -14.15
C GLY A 34 -10.21 3.25 -15.64
N TYR A 35 -9.83 2.09 -16.18
CA TYR A 35 -10.04 1.78 -17.60
C TYR A 35 -11.41 1.15 -17.87
N LYS A 36 -12.07 1.61 -18.94
CA LYS A 36 -13.38 1.10 -19.39
C LYS A 36 -13.35 -0.31 -20.00
N SER A 37 -12.16 -0.86 -20.27
CA SER A 37 -12.01 -2.23 -20.78
C SER A 37 -10.58 -2.72 -20.65
N LYS A 38 -10.39 -4.04 -20.65
CA LYS A 38 -9.07 -4.68 -20.79
C LYS A 38 -8.33 -4.16 -22.02
N LYS A 39 -9.03 -3.97 -23.14
CA LYS A 39 -8.40 -3.50 -24.38
C LYS A 39 -7.86 -2.07 -24.22
N ALA A 40 -8.65 -1.16 -23.66
CA ALA A 40 -8.22 0.21 -23.42
C ALA A 40 -6.97 0.27 -22.52
N LEU A 41 -6.90 -0.60 -21.50
CA LEU A 41 -5.72 -0.75 -20.66
C LEU A 41 -4.51 -1.23 -21.47
N LEU A 42 -4.68 -2.26 -22.32
CA LEU A 42 -3.57 -2.84 -23.08
C LEU A 42 -3.08 -1.96 -24.22
N ASP A 43 -3.95 -1.07 -24.72
CA ASP A 43 -3.64 -0.10 -25.77
C ASP A 43 -2.99 1.17 -25.19
N ASP A 44 -2.85 1.30 -23.86
CA ASP A 44 -2.16 2.43 -23.21
C ASP A 44 -0.64 2.18 -23.21
N GLU A 45 0.08 2.95 -24.02
CA GLU A 45 1.54 2.87 -24.17
C GLU A 45 2.30 3.62 -23.05
N LEU A 46 1.62 4.47 -22.27
CA LEU A 46 2.22 5.21 -21.16
C LEU A 46 2.19 4.39 -19.85
N LEU A 47 1.29 3.40 -19.76
CA LEU A 47 1.20 2.53 -18.61
C LEU A 47 2.32 1.48 -18.63
N ASP A 48 3.30 1.64 -17.74
CA ASP A 48 4.30 0.60 -17.51
C ASP A 48 3.71 -0.56 -16.70
N ARG A 49 3.27 -1.59 -17.42
CA ARG A 49 2.66 -2.80 -16.84
C ARG A 49 3.67 -3.75 -16.19
N GLU A 50 4.95 -3.45 -16.29
CA GLU A 50 6.05 -4.23 -15.72
C GLU A 50 6.68 -3.53 -14.52
N ASN A 51 6.31 -2.26 -14.25
CA ASN A 51 6.74 -1.53 -13.08
C ASN A 51 6.20 -2.20 -11.80
N PRO A 52 7.07 -2.75 -10.92
CA PRO A 52 6.64 -3.44 -9.69
C PRO A 52 5.77 -2.58 -8.78
N ASN A 53 5.94 -1.25 -8.82
CA ASN A 53 5.21 -0.30 -8.00
C ASN A 53 3.98 0.30 -8.72
N LEU A 54 3.52 -0.31 -9.82
CA LEU A 54 2.34 0.12 -10.58
C LEU A 54 1.10 0.36 -9.70
N VAL A 55 0.93 -0.43 -8.64
CA VAL A 55 -0.19 -0.34 -7.69
C VAL A 55 -0.34 1.05 -7.05
N LEU A 56 0.76 1.80 -6.92
CA LEU A 56 0.84 3.14 -6.35
C LEU A 56 0.59 4.24 -7.40
N GLN A 57 0.88 3.96 -8.67
CA GLN A 57 0.85 4.94 -9.76
C GLN A 57 -0.49 4.98 -10.52
N VAL A 58 -1.41 4.08 -10.20
CA VAL A 58 -2.71 3.95 -10.87
C VAL A 58 -3.80 4.75 -10.17
N GLU A 59 -4.71 5.32 -10.96
CA GLU A 59 -5.91 5.96 -10.43
C GLU A 59 -6.97 4.92 -10.06
N TRP A 60 -7.11 4.67 -8.76
CA TRP A 60 -8.10 3.73 -8.23
C TRP A 60 -9.52 4.29 -8.35
N ASN A 61 -10.43 3.53 -8.95
CA ASN A 61 -11.81 3.95 -9.17
C ASN A 61 -12.81 2.87 -8.75
N GLN A 62 -13.31 2.99 -7.52
CA GLN A 62 -14.28 2.05 -6.97
C GLN A 62 -15.63 2.10 -7.71
N ASP A 63 -16.10 3.29 -8.11
CA ASP A 63 -17.40 3.45 -8.77
C ASP A 63 -17.42 2.79 -10.15
N VAL A 64 -16.32 2.93 -10.91
CA VAL A 64 -16.15 2.30 -12.23
C VAL A 64 -16.09 0.78 -12.09
N LEU A 65 -15.42 0.26 -11.06
CA LEU A 65 -15.44 -1.17 -10.75
C LEU A 65 -16.85 -1.65 -10.41
N GLU A 66 -17.56 -0.96 -9.51
CA GLU A 66 -18.89 -1.35 -9.05
C GLU A 66 -19.91 -1.39 -10.19
N ALA A 67 -19.92 -0.34 -11.02
CA ALA A 67 -20.74 -0.28 -12.23
C ALA A 67 -20.42 -1.49 -13.13
N ARG A 68 -19.14 -1.82 -13.32
CA ARG A 68 -18.75 -2.93 -14.17
C ARG A 68 -19.18 -4.28 -13.63
N ILE A 69 -19.00 -4.54 -12.34
CA ILE A 69 -19.41 -5.81 -11.72
C ILE A 69 -20.92 -6.02 -11.87
N SER A 70 -21.71 -4.96 -11.70
CA SER A 70 -23.17 -4.99 -11.85
C SER A 70 -23.61 -5.38 -13.27
N GLU A 71 -22.90 -4.87 -14.28
CA GLU A 71 -23.17 -5.15 -15.70
C GLU A 71 -22.67 -6.52 -16.19
N MET A 72 -21.85 -7.24 -15.42
CA MET A 72 -21.33 -8.53 -15.86
C MET A 72 -22.47 -9.51 -16.14
N GLY A 73 -22.46 -10.14 -17.32
CA GLY A 73 -23.48 -11.11 -17.72
C GLY A 73 -23.42 -12.38 -16.85
N GLY A 74 -24.61 -12.92 -16.54
CA GLY A 74 -24.74 -14.15 -15.77
C GLY A 74 -24.42 -13.99 -14.29
N GLU A 75 -24.37 -15.15 -13.62
CA GLU A 75 -23.98 -15.26 -12.23
C GLU A 75 -22.46 -15.40 -12.14
N THR A 76 -21.79 -14.47 -11.46
CA THR A 76 -20.33 -14.46 -11.27
C THR A 76 -20.01 -14.31 -9.78
N PRO A 77 -19.02 -15.03 -9.24
CA PRO A 77 -18.64 -14.89 -7.83
C PRO A 77 -18.32 -13.45 -7.42
N LEU A 78 -17.79 -12.64 -8.34
CA LEU A 78 -17.49 -11.23 -8.10
C LEU A 78 -18.72 -10.40 -7.65
N LYS A 79 -19.95 -10.79 -8.04
CA LYS A 79 -21.19 -10.10 -7.62
C LYS A 79 -21.58 -10.37 -6.16
N ARG A 80 -20.93 -11.34 -5.51
CA ARG A 80 -21.27 -11.80 -4.14
C ARG A 80 -20.36 -11.23 -3.07
N VAL A 81 -19.35 -10.47 -3.48
CA VAL A 81 -18.40 -9.80 -2.60
C VAL A 81 -18.60 -8.28 -2.71
N SER A 82 -18.27 -7.55 -1.65
CA SER A 82 -18.36 -6.09 -1.69
C SER A 82 -17.29 -5.51 -2.62
N THR A 83 -17.59 -4.36 -3.23
CA THR A 83 -16.63 -3.63 -4.06
C THR A 83 -15.35 -3.30 -3.28
N GLY A 84 -15.47 -2.89 -2.01
CA GLY A 84 -14.30 -2.64 -1.16
C GLY A 84 -13.40 -3.87 -0.95
N HIS A 85 -13.98 -5.07 -0.82
CA HIS A 85 -13.18 -6.30 -0.75
C HIS A 85 -12.50 -6.59 -2.10
N LEU A 86 -13.20 -6.41 -3.21
CA LEU A 86 -12.61 -6.55 -4.55
C LEU A 86 -11.43 -5.60 -4.77
N MET A 87 -11.56 -4.33 -4.37
CA MET A 87 -10.48 -3.35 -4.45
C MET A 87 -9.26 -3.82 -3.67
N ARG A 88 -9.44 -4.32 -2.44
CA ARG A 88 -8.33 -4.85 -1.63
C ARG A 88 -7.65 -6.08 -2.26
N VAL A 89 -8.43 -6.99 -2.85
CA VAL A 89 -7.88 -8.17 -3.55
C VAL A 89 -7.11 -7.76 -4.81
N ILE A 90 -7.64 -6.81 -5.58
CA ILE A 90 -6.98 -6.30 -6.79
C ILE A 90 -5.69 -5.55 -6.42
N TYR A 91 -5.74 -4.72 -5.37
CA TYR A 91 -4.57 -4.04 -4.80
C TYR A 91 -3.47 -5.04 -4.43
N ALA A 92 -3.79 -6.06 -3.63
CA ALA A 92 -2.83 -7.10 -3.26
C ALA A 92 -2.32 -7.92 -4.46
N GLY A 93 -3.15 -8.06 -5.50
CA GLY A 93 -2.77 -8.70 -6.75
C GLY A 93 -1.76 -7.88 -7.57
N LEU A 94 -1.86 -6.55 -7.54
CA LEU A 94 -0.97 -5.62 -8.24
C LEU A 94 0.30 -5.32 -7.44
N ALA A 95 0.22 -5.25 -6.10
CA ALA A 95 1.37 -5.01 -5.25
C ALA A 95 2.41 -6.13 -5.33
N PRO A 96 3.71 -5.83 -5.16
CA PRO A 96 4.74 -6.84 -4.97
C PRO A 96 4.42 -7.83 -3.84
N ALA A 97 5.07 -8.99 -3.89
CA ALA A 97 4.99 -9.94 -2.80
C ALA A 97 5.73 -9.41 -1.55
N CYS A 98 5.39 -9.94 -0.38
CA CYS A 98 6.09 -9.59 0.85
C CYS A 98 7.56 -9.99 0.78
N GLU A 99 8.47 -9.08 1.16
CA GLU A 99 9.91 -9.34 1.09
C GLU A 99 10.40 -10.46 2.03
N CYS A 100 9.69 -10.72 3.14
CA CYS A 100 10.05 -11.79 4.08
C CYS A 100 9.56 -13.17 3.65
N CYS A 101 8.30 -13.28 3.21
CA CYS A 101 7.65 -14.57 2.98
C CYS A 101 7.39 -14.87 1.50
N GLU A 102 7.69 -13.93 0.61
CA GLU A 102 7.52 -14.03 -0.85
C GLU A 102 6.08 -14.27 -1.31
N GLU A 103 5.09 -14.05 -0.43
CA GLU A 103 3.67 -14.25 -0.72
C GLU A 103 2.92 -12.92 -0.88
N LYS A 104 1.95 -12.88 -1.80
CA LYS A 104 1.00 -11.78 -1.93
C LYS A 104 -0.06 -11.84 -0.83
N SER A 105 -0.40 -10.69 -0.24
CA SER A 105 -1.29 -10.62 0.93
C SER A 105 -2.29 -9.47 0.83
N LEU A 106 -3.53 -9.68 1.31
CA LEU A 106 -4.56 -8.63 1.46
C LEU A 106 -4.22 -7.56 2.52
N SER A 107 -3.11 -7.76 3.22
CA SER A 107 -2.56 -6.86 4.23
C SER A 107 -1.18 -6.30 3.84
N ILE A 108 -0.79 -6.47 2.57
CA ILE A 108 0.47 -5.94 2.07
C ILE A 108 0.47 -4.41 2.15
N LYS A 109 1.58 -3.85 2.62
CA LYS A 109 1.84 -2.42 2.70
C LYS A 109 3.24 -2.10 2.14
N PRO A 110 3.42 -0.90 1.56
CA PRO A 110 4.75 -0.40 1.20
C PRO A 110 5.58 -0.08 2.46
N LEU A 111 6.89 -0.12 2.33
CA LEU A 111 7.86 0.34 3.32
C LEU A 111 8.36 1.75 2.96
N GLY A 112 8.69 2.53 3.98
CA GLY A 112 9.25 3.87 3.83
C GLY A 112 8.20 4.97 3.73
N TYR A 113 8.69 6.19 3.46
CA TYR A 113 7.87 7.39 3.31
C TYR A 113 7.49 7.67 1.85
N GLU A 114 8.32 7.23 0.88
CA GLU A 114 8.11 7.52 -0.52
C GLU A 114 6.85 6.81 -1.06
N GLU A 115 5.82 7.59 -1.39
CA GLU A 115 4.51 7.07 -1.78
C GLU A 115 4.49 6.35 -3.14
N ASP A 116 5.47 6.63 -4.01
CA ASP A 116 5.51 6.12 -5.40
C ASP A 116 6.62 5.08 -5.66
N ASP A 117 7.65 5.03 -4.82
CA ASP A 117 8.79 4.10 -4.96
C ASP A 117 9.29 3.60 -3.59
N PRO A 118 8.50 2.76 -2.91
CA PRO A 118 8.85 2.27 -1.59
C PRO A 118 10.06 1.34 -1.61
N ASP A 119 10.81 1.33 -0.50
CA ASP A 119 12.01 0.50 -0.32
C ASP A 119 11.71 -1.01 -0.28
N GLY A 120 10.44 -1.38 -0.15
CA GLY A 120 9.99 -2.75 -0.09
C GLY A 120 8.51 -2.87 0.23
N TRP A 121 8.05 -4.10 0.38
CA TRP A 121 6.66 -4.41 0.67
C TRP A 121 6.59 -5.51 1.71
N VAL A 122 5.74 -5.34 2.72
CA VAL A 122 5.61 -6.31 3.80
C VAL A 122 4.14 -6.56 4.15
N CYS A 123 3.83 -7.81 4.49
CA CYS A 123 2.50 -8.17 4.95
C CYS A 123 2.38 -8.01 6.47
N ALA A 124 1.18 -7.70 6.97
CA ALA A 124 0.98 -7.46 8.40
C ALA A 124 1.54 -8.58 9.33
N PRO A 125 1.44 -9.89 9.00
CA PRO A 125 2.06 -10.94 9.80
C PRO A 125 3.60 -10.89 9.89
N CYS A 126 4.28 -10.41 8.84
CA CYS A 126 5.74 -10.25 8.87
C CYS A 126 6.13 -8.92 9.52
N ALA A 127 5.33 -7.87 9.32
CA ALA A 127 5.51 -6.56 9.92
C ALA A 127 5.31 -6.53 11.44
N SER A 128 4.69 -7.56 12.03
CA SER A 128 4.51 -7.63 13.49
C SER A 128 5.79 -8.01 14.26
N ASP A 129 6.87 -8.29 13.56
CA ASP A 129 8.18 -8.53 14.18
C ASP A 129 8.89 -7.19 14.44
N GLU A 130 8.84 -6.74 15.69
CA GLU A 130 9.44 -5.47 16.13
C GLU A 130 10.98 -5.47 16.05
N GLU A 131 11.63 -6.63 15.89
CA GLU A 131 13.08 -6.70 15.68
C GLU A 131 13.46 -6.38 14.22
N GLU A 132 12.53 -6.57 13.28
CA GLU A 132 12.75 -6.39 11.84
C GLU A 132 12.07 -5.13 11.29
N TYR A 133 11.00 -4.66 11.93
CA TYR A 133 10.20 -3.51 11.48
C TYR A 133 9.84 -2.56 12.62
N GLY A 134 9.68 -1.28 12.28
CA GLY A 134 9.31 -0.23 13.22
C GLY A 134 8.52 0.91 12.58
N GLU A 135 7.87 1.70 13.42
CA GLU A 135 7.14 2.91 13.02
C GLU A 135 7.92 4.16 13.47
N CYS A 136 7.87 5.22 12.68
CA CYS A 136 8.42 6.51 13.09
C CYS A 136 7.42 7.27 13.96
N VAL A 137 7.90 7.82 15.09
CA VAL A 137 7.08 8.60 16.02
C VAL A 137 6.44 9.85 15.40
N TYR A 138 7.02 10.39 14.32
CA TYR A 138 6.53 11.59 13.63
C TYR A 138 5.68 11.29 12.39
N CYS A 139 5.99 10.23 11.64
CA CYS A 139 5.25 9.90 10.42
C CYS A 139 3.84 9.36 10.71
N GLY A 140 3.67 8.69 11.85
CA GLY A 140 2.42 8.01 12.19
C GLY A 140 2.40 6.52 11.81
N PRO A 141 1.39 5.78 12.29
CA PRO A 141 1.31 4.32 12.22
C PRO A 141 1.00 3.76 10.81
N GLU A 142 0.72 4.62 9.84
CA GLU A 142 0.52 4.25 8.45
C GLU A 142 1.83 3.98 7.71
N TYR A 143 2.94 4.56 8.17
CA TYR A 143 4.27 4.40 7.59
C TYR A 143 5.09 3.38 8.40
N LEU A 144 5.61 2.37 7.70
CA LEU A 144 6.38 1.29 8.28
C LEU A 144 7.78 1.29 7.68
N TYR A 145 8.79 1.14 8.52
CA TYR A 145 10.20 1.13 8.16
C TYR A 145 10.83 -0.19 8.59
N ARG A 146 11.99 -0.53 8.02
CA ARG A 146 12.83 -1.57 8.60
C ARG A 146 13.41 -1.07 9.91
N ALA A 147 13.57 -1.96 10.88
CA ALA A 147 14.03 -1.59 12.21
C ALA A 147 15.43 -0.95 12.21
N ASP A 148 16.28 -1.28 11.23
CA ASP A 148 17.62 -0.69 11.07
C ASP A 148 17.60 0.74 10.49
N GLU A 149 16.47 1.19 9.96
CA GLU A 149 16.23 2.56 9.49
C GLU A 149 15.70 3.47 10.61
N ILE A 150 15.26 2.88 11.74
CA ILE A 150 14.76 3.59 12.90
C ILE A 150 15.90 3.80 13.90
N ASN A 151 16.16 5.05 14.27
CA ASN A 151 17.18 5.37 15.27
C ASN A 151 16.69 5.06 16.70
N SER A 152 17.56 5.19 17.70
CA SER A 152 17.22 4.89 19.10
C SER A 152 16.16 5.81 19.72
N ALA A 153 15.85 6.94 19.07
CA ALA A 153 14.78 7.86 19.45
C ALA A 153 13.43 7.50 18.79
N GLY A 154 13.38 6.48 17.93
CA GLY A 154 12.17 6.09 17.21
C GLY A 154 11.93 6.91 15.94
N GLU A 155 12.97 7.49 15.35
CA GLU A 155 12.88 8.37 14.19
C GLU A 155 13.38 7.67 12.93
N CYS A 156 12.68 7.84 11.82
CA CYS A 156 13.17 7.43 10.51
C CYS A 156 14.26 8.40 10.00
N PRO A 157 14.93 8.09 8.87
CA PRO A 157 16.02 8.92 8.36
C PRO A 157 15.65 10.38 8.10
N GLU A 158 14.41 10.65 7.68
CA GLU A 158 13.92 12.00 7.40
C GLU A 158 13.72 12.85 8.66
N HIS A 159 13.38 12.22 9.80
CA HIS A 159 13.14 12.91 11.07
C HIS A 159 14.30 12.69 12.06
N ALA A 160 15.47 12.24 11.58
CA ALA A 160 16.60 11.92 12.44
C ALA A 160 17.17 13.17 13.12
N GLY A 161 17.06 13.21 14.46
CA GLY A 161 17.51 14.31 15.29
C GLY A 161 16.44 15.35 15.61
N GLU A 162 15.19 15.18 15.15
CA GLU A 162 14.11 16.13 15.46
C GLU A 162 13.69 16.13 16.93
N SER A 163 13.93 15.03 17.66
CA SER A 163 13.77 14.99 19.12
C SER A 163 14.91 15.64 19.89
N ILE A 164 16.02 16.00 19.23
CA ILE A 164 17.15 16.68 19.87
C ILE A 164 16.87 18.18 19.82
N LEU A 165 16.54 18.73 20.99
CA LEU A 165 16.41 20.16 21.18
C LEU A 165 17.75 20.83 20.93
N ASP A 166 17.76 21.90 20.15
CA ASP A 166 18.93 22.76 20.08
C ASP A 166 19.09 23.59 21.38
N PRO A 167 20.26 24.20 21.63
CA PRO A 167 20.47 24.96 22.87
C PRO A 167 19.51 26.13 23.09
N GLU A 168 18.93 26.70 22.03
CA GLU A 168 17.94 27.78 22.12
C GLU A 168 16.57 27.20 22.52
N GLU A 169 16.19 26.07 21.93
CA GLU A 169 14.98 25.33 22.31
C GLU A 169 15.06 24.75 23.74
N GLU A 170 16.24 24.29 24.17
CA GLU A 170 16.50 23.87 25.54
C GLU A 170 16.31 25.03 26.53
N GLU A 171 16.90 26.22 26.27
CA GLU A 171 16.73 27.40 27.11
C GLU A 171 15.26 27.84 27.19
N ASP A 172 14.53 27.80 26.07
CA ASP A 172 13.11 28.16 26.03
C ASP A 172 12.24 27.19 26.85
N ILE A 173 12.51 25.88 26.76
CA ILE A 173 11.81 24.86 27.55
C ILE A 173 12.15 24.99 29.04
N GLU A 174 13.42 25.18 29.39
CA GLU A 174 13.85 25.38 30.77
C GLU A 174 13.20 26.64 31.38
N SER A 175 13.17 27.74 30.63
CA SER A 175 12.51 28.99 31.01
C SER A 175 11.01 28.81 31.23
N TYR A 176 10.32 28.08 30.34
CA TYR A 176 8.90 27.77 30.49
C TYR A 176 8.61 26.91 31.73
N ILE A 177 9.42 25.88 31.99
CA ILE A 177 9.29 25.03 33.18
C ILE A 177 9.55 25.85 34.45
N GLU A 178 10.57 26.70 34.48
CA GLU A 178 10.86 27.58 35.62
C GLU A 178 9.67 28.50 35.90
N TYR A 179 9.08 29.12 34.86
CA TYR A 179 7.90 29.97 35.00
C TYR A 179 6.70 29.20 35.58
N MET A 180 6.42 27.99 35.08
CA MET A 180 5.28 27.18 35.51
C MET A 180 5.40 26.64 36.94
N THR A 181 6.64 26.43 37.42
CA THR A 181 6.91 25.86 38.75
C THR A 181 7.18 26.91 39.83
N LYS A 182 7.36 28.18 39.45
CA LYS A 182 7.72 29.30 40.36
C LYS A 182 6.66 29.65 41.40
N ASP A 183 5.40 29.33 41.14
CA ASP A 183 4.25 29.64 42.01
C ASP A 183 3.60 28.40 42.67
N SER A 184 4.29 27.26 42.70
CA SER A 184 3.84 26.01 43.36
C SER A 184 4.39 25.80 44.77
#